data_AF-A0A818L1Q3-F1
#
_entry.id   AF-A0A818L1Q3-F1
#
_cell.length_a   1.000
_cell.length_b   1.000
_cell.length_c   1.000
_cell.angle_alpha   90.00
_cell.angle_beta   90.00
_cell.angle_gamma   90.00
#
_symmetry.space_group_name_H-M   'P 1'
#
loop_
_entity.id
_entity.type
_entity.pdbx_description
1 polymer ?
#
loop_
_entity_poly.entity_id
_entity_poly.type
_entity_poly.pdbx_seq_one_letter_code
_entity_poly.pdbx_strand_id
1 'polypeptide(L)'
;MGSPLTLTIANCYMFFYEKDIVRQINHSRGLYFRYIDDIFIAVNWPVRHLLKEVDRWNQFDPNIQLSADIGSSSHFLDLHIGNQDGRLCTAVYQKPSYEPYYLPFNSIHPMHMKKNIPFAMFLRAIRYCSTFQAYLNEREKLRMALLLNKYPNKIIDDQFNKLLSKYNVIEPLSFHNYDRYRQQIINSPIKEKLSVNYEKTMLIHFTYCSSMKTFPVKFHTLSEKYFGESPINEVVPVLDTRNVDNLQRRLVYT
;
A
#
# COMPACT_ATOMS: atom_id res chain seq x y z
N MET A 1 -13.63 -4.11 -12.88
CA MET A 1 -12.14 -4.13 -12.80
C MET A 1 -11.62 -4.79 -14.07
N GLY A 2 -11.00 -4.06 -15.01
CA GLY A 2 -10.47 -4.67 -16.23
C GLY A 2 -10.20 -3.70 -17.37
N SER A 3 -10.99 -2.63 -17.49
CA SER A 3 -10.69 -1.53 -18.41
C SER A 3 -9.86 -0.45 -17.69
N PRO A 4 -8.77 0.05 -18.29
CA PRO A 4 -7.91 1.08 -17.70
C PRO A 4 -8.63 2.42 -17.47
N LEU A 5 -9.75 2.66 -18.15
CA LEU A 5 -10.47 3.94 -18.09
C LEU A 5 -11.57 3.96 -17.02
N THR A 6 -12.11 2.80 -16.63
CA THR A 6 -13.28 2.72 -15.74
C THR A 6 -13.04 3.39 -14.39
N LEU A 7 -11.89 3.16 -13.76
CA LEU A 7 -11.56 3.76 -12.46
C LEU A 7 -11.42 5.28 -12.56
N THR A 8 -10.85 5.77 -13.66
CA THR A 8 -10.72 7.21 -13.92
C THR A 8 -12.09 7.85 -14.07
N ILE A 9 -12.98 7.26 -14.86
CA ILE A 9 -14.35 7.77 -15.05
C ILE A 9 -15.11 7.76 -13.71
N ALA A 10 -15.03 6.67 -12.94
CA ALA A 10 -15.66 6.58 -11.62
C ALA A 10 -15.15 7.66 -10.67
N ASN A 11 -13.83 7.91 -10.65
CA ASN A 11 -13.25 9.00 -9.85
C ASN A 11 -13.68 10.38 -10.33
N CYS A 12 -13.79 10.62 -11.65
CA CYS A 12 -14.31 11.87 -12.19
C CYS A 12 -15.77 12.10 -11.79
N TYR A 13 -16.59 11.06 -11.85
CA TYR A 13 -17.98 11.11 -11.42
C TYR A 13 -18.09 11.46 -9.93
N MET A 14 -17.38 10.70 -9.09
CA MET A 14 -17.35 10.91 -7.64
C MET A 14 -16.81 12.30 -7.27
N PHE A 15 -15.85 12.85 -8.02
CA PHE A 15 -15.37 14.21 -7.81
C PHE A 15 -16.49 15.25 -7.91
N PHE A 16 -17.36 15.15 -8.92
CA PHE A 16 -18.46 16.09 -9.09
C PHE A 16 -19.54 15.94 -8.01
N TYR A 17 -19.80 14.71 -7.58
CA TYR A 17 -20.70 14.40 -6.47
C TYR A 17 -20.16 14.94 -5.13
N GLU A 18 -18.87 14.71 -4.84
CA GLU A 18 -18.30 14.95 -3.52
C GLU A 18 -17.77 16.38 -3.31
N LYS A 19 -17.52 17.16 -4.37
CA LYS A 19 -16.87 18.48 -4.26
C LYS A 19 -17.53 19.41 -3.23
N ASP A 20 -18.85 19.40 -3.13
CA ASP A 20 -19.59 20.28 -2.23
C ASP A 20 -19.64 19.71 -0.81
N ILE A 21 -19.66 18.38 -0.67
CA ILE A 21 -19.46 17.67 0.60
C ILE A 21 -18.08 18.03 1.16
N VAL A 22 -17.02 17.86 0.37
CA VAL A 22 -15.64 18.15 0.78
C VAL A 22 -15.48 19.61 1.23
N ARG A 23 -16.06 20.56 0.49
CA ARG A 23 -16.06 21.98 0.89
C ARG A 23 -16.74 22.20 2.23
N GLN A 24 -17.90 21.59 2.45
CA GLN A 24 -18.65 21.69 3.70
C GLN A 24 -17.87 21.12 4.88
N ILE A 25 -17.28 19.92 4.71
CA ILE A 25 -16.45 19.28 5.75
C ILE A 25 -15.22 20.14 6.06
N ASN A 26 -14.52 20.64 5.04
CA ASN A 26 -13.35 21.49 5.22
C ASN A 26 -13.68 22.81 5.94
N HIS A 27 -14.80 23.45 5.62
CA HIS A 27 -15.26 24.66 6.32
C HIS A 27 -15.51 24.40 7.81
N SER A 28 -15.92 23.18 8.17
CA SER A 28 -16.10 22.76 9.57
C SER A 28 -14.80 22.34 10.28
N ARG A 29 -13.64 22.43 9.60
CA ARG A 29 -12.35 21.90 10.04
C ARG A 29 -12.37 20.38 10.28
N GLY A 30 -13.24 19.68 9.54
CA GLY A 30 -13.28 18.23 9.53
C GLY A 30 -12.24 17.62 8.60
N LEU A 31 -12.14 16.29 8.66
CA LEU A 31 -11.35 15.48 7.74
C LEU A 31 -12.29 14.76 6.78
N TYR A 32 -11.94 14.78 5.50
CA TYR A 32 -12.58 13.98 4.46
C TYR A 32 -11.51 13.18 3.72
N PHE A 33 -11.67 11.86 3.68
CA PHE A 33 -10.84 10.97 2.88
C PHE A 33 -11.74 10.06 2.04
N ARG A 34 -11.32 9.79 0.80
CA ARG A 34 -11.96 8.80 -0.05
C ARG A 34 -10.92 7.88 -0.64
N TYR A 35 -11.23 6.58 -0.67
CA TYR A 35 -10.48 5.58 -1.42
C TYR A 35 -11.43 4.76 -2.26
N ILE A 36 -11.47 5.05 -3.56
CA ILE A 36 -12.41 4.46 -4.51
C ILE A 36 -13.86 4.70 -4.04
N ASP A 37 -14.51 3.69 -3.47
CA ASP A 37 -15.90 3.72 -3.04
C ASP A 37 -16.04 3.97 -1.52
N ASP A 38 -14.95 3.81 -0.75
CA ASP A 38 -14.97 4.02 0.70
C ASP A 38 -14.73 5.49 1.03
N ILE A 39 -15.58 6.07 1.89
CA ILE A 39 -15.46 7.44 2.39
C ILE A 39 -15.29 7.42 3.92
N PHE A 40 -14.36 8.23 4.41
CA PHE A 40 -14.18 8.48 5.84
C PHE A 40 -14.31 9.97 6.14
N ILE A 41 -15.17 10.29 7.10
CA ILE A 41 -15.43 11.66 7.55
C ILE A 41 -15.23 11.72 9.06
N ALA A 42 -14.43 12.69 9.52
CA ALA A 42 -14.33 13.04 10.93
C ALA A 42 -14.68 14.53 11.12
N VAL A 43 -15.74 14.81 11.87
CA VAL A 43 -16.26 16.17 12.11
C VAL A 43 -16.67 16.37 13.56
N ASN A 44 -16.61 17.61 14.03
CA ASN A 44 -17.09 18.01 15.36
C ASN A 44 -18.55 18.46 15.30
N TRP A 45 -19.42 17.64 14.69
CA TRP A 45 -20.85 17.90 14.62
C TRP A 45 -21.64 16.97 15.54
N PRO A 46 -22.81 17.40 16.03
CA PRO A 46 -23.74 16.47 16.65
C PRO A 46 -24.11 15.33 15.69
N VAL A 47 -24.17 14.09 16.18
CA VAL A 47 -24.52 12.91 15.35
C VAL A 47 -25.81 13.12 14.56
N ARG A 48 -26.83 13.72 15.18
CA ARG A 48 -28.10 14.07 14.53
C ARG A 48 -27.95 15.02 13.34
N HIS A 49 -26.96 15.91 13.36
CA HIS A 49 -26.68 16.83 12.27
C HIS A 49 -25.98 16.09 11.13
N LEU A 50 -24.99 15.25 11.46
CA LEU A 50 -24.30 14.44 10.47
C LEU A 50 -25.26 13.49 9.73
N LEU A 51 -26.18 12.83 10.44
CA LEU A 51 -27.21 11.98 9.82
C LEU A 51 -28.08 12.76 8.82
N LYS A 52 -28.54 13.95 9.19
CA LYS A 52 -29.31 14.82 8.28
C LYS A 52 -28.52 15.25 7.06
N GLU A 53 -27.23 15.53 7.22
CA GLU A 53 -26.37 15.86 6.08
C GLU A 53 -26.14 14.66 5.18
N VAL A 54 -25.97 13.45 5.72
CA VAL A 54 -25.91 12.21 4.90
C VAL A 54 -27.20 12.01 4.11
N ASP A 55 -28.37 12.19 4.73
CA ASP A 55 -29.66 12.11 4.03
C ASP A 55 -29.76 13.14 2.89
N ARG A 56 -29.24 14.35 3.12
CA ARG A 56 -29.18 15.40 2.11
C ARG A 56 -28.19 15.09 0.99
N TRP A 57 -27.01 14.56 1.29
CA TRP A 57 -26.01 14.15 0.29
C TRP A 57 -26.54 13.02 -0.59
N ASN A 58 -27.38 12.13 -0.04
CA ASN A 58 -28.09 11.11 -0.80
C ASN A 58 -29.14 11.67 -1.79
N GLN A 59 -29.46 12.97 -1.73
CA GLN A 59 -30.34 13.64 -2.70
C GLN A 59 -29.56 14.35 -3.81
N PHE A 60 -28.21 14.39 -3.74
CA PHE A 60 -27.40 15.10 -4.74
C PHE A 60 -27.43 14.41 -6.10
N ASP A 61 -27.54 13.08 -6.11
CA ASP A 61 -27.56 12.29 -7.33
C ASP A 61 -28.41 11.03 -7.13
N PRO A 62 -29.40 10.74 -7.99
CA PRO A 62 -30.25 9.56 -7.85
C PRO A 62 -29.51 8.23 -8.05
N ASN A 63 -28.31 8.25 -8.63
CA ASN A 63 -27.52 7.04 -8.89
C ASN A 63 -26.52 6.71 -7.77
N ILE A 64 -26.36 7.60 -6.78
CA ILE A 64 -25.43 7.40 -5.65
C ILE A 64 -26.19 7.36 -4.33
N GLN A 65 -25.91 6.34 -3.54
CA GLN A 65 -26.43 6.21 -2.18
C GLN A 65 -25.30 5.91 -1.21
N LEU A 66 -25.09 6.82 -0.26
CA LEU A 66 -24.18 6.66 0.87
C LEU A 66 -24.85 5.81 1.95
N SER A 67 -24.14 4.77 2.36
CA SER A 67 -24.45 3.99 3.56
C SER A 67 -23.46 4.39 4.65
N ALA A 68 -23.92 5.05 5.71
CA ALA A 68 -23.05 5.59 6.75
C ALA A 68 -23.09 4.73 8.03
N ASP A 69 -21.91 4.42 8.56
CA ASP A 69 -21.72 3.89 9.92
C ASP A 69 -21.10 5.01 10.79
N ILE A 70 -21.86 5.51 11.77
CA ILE A 70 -21.50 6.70 12.54
C ILE A 70 -21.32 6.33 14.02
N GLY A 71 -20.15 6.63 14.56
CA GLY A 71 -19.85 6.39 15.97
C GLY A 71 -18.60 7.13 16.45
N SER A 72 -18.20 6.85 17.68
CA SER A 72 -16.91 7.30 18.25
C SER A 72 -15.70 6.57 17.67
N SER A 73 -15.94 5.46 16.96
CA SER A 73 -14.96 4.74 16.17
C SER A 73 -15.54 4.29 14.86
N SER A 74 -14.70 4.15 13.84
CA SER A 74 -15.08 3.60 12.54
C SER A 74 -13.91 2.83 11.93
N HIS A 75 -14.17 2.15 10.82
CA HIS A 75 -13.19 1.40 10.06
C HIS A 75 -13.02 2.04 8.68
N PHE A 76 -11.77 2.23 8.26
CA PHE A 76 -11.46 2.75 6.93
C PHE A 76 -10.26 1.99 6.37
N LEU A 77 -10.49 1.25 5.28
CA LEU A 77 -9.51 0.30 4.73
C LEU A 77 -9.04 -0.69 5.82
N ASP A 78 -7.72 -0.78 6.04
CA ASP A 78 -7.10 -1.65 7.04
C ASP A 78 -6.92 -0.95 8.41
N LEU A 79 -7.59 0.19 8.64
CA LEU A 79 -7.48 0.96 9.89
C LEU A 79 -8.77 0.90 10.71
N HIS A 80 -8.61 0.62 11.99
CA HIS A 80 -9.60 0.97 13.00
C HIS A 80 -9.22 2.34 13.55
N ILE A 81 -10.15 3.29 13.48
CA ILE A 81 -9.94 4.67 13.86
C ILE A 81 -10.90 4.99 14.99
N GLY A 82 -10.37 5.26 16.18
CA GLY A 82 -11.15 5.66 17.35
C GLY A 82 -10.85 7.10 17.75
N ASN A 83 -11.86 7.82 18.21
CA ASN A 83 -11.70 9.14 18.80
C ASN A 83 -11.53 9.02 20.33
N GLN A 84 -10.40 9.48 20.84
CA GLN A 84 -10.12 9.61 22.27
C GLN A 84 -9.98 11.09 22.61
N ASP A 85 -11.07 11.69 23.10
CA ASP A 85 -11.11 13.09 23.54
C ASP A 85 -10.57 14.11 22.52
N GLY A 86 -10.93 13.94 21.25
CA GLY A 86 -10.52 14.80 20.14
C GLY A 86 -9.22 14.37 19.47
N ARG A 87 -8.55 13.32 19.96
CA ARG A 87 -7.38 12.71 19.32
C ARG A 87 -7.78 11.42 18.61
N LEU A 88 -7.55 11.37 17.30
CA LEU A 88 -7.73 10.14 16.53
C LEU A 88 -6.59 9.16 16.83
N CYS A 89 -6.96 8.00 17.36
CA CYS A 89 -6.09 6.86 17.57
C CYS A 89 -6.38 5.80 16.51
N THR A 90 -5.33 5.15 16.02
CA THR A 90 -5.41 4.16 14.94
C THR A 90 -4.84 2.82 15.39
N ALA A 91 -5.42 1.74 14.86
CA ALA A 91 -4.94 0.38 15.02
C ALA A 91 -5.21 -0.40 13.72
N VAL A 92 -4.58 -1.56 13.58
CA VAL A 92 -4.88 -2.45 12.45
C VAL A 92 -6.31 -2.98 12.60
N TYR A 93 -7.12 -2.84 11.55
CA TYR A 93 -8.42 -3.47 11.44
C TYR A 93 -8.34 -4.74 10.59
N GLN A 94 -9.10 -5.75 11.00
CA GLN A 94 -9.31 -6.99 10.28
C GLN A 94 -10.82 -7.23 10.24
N LYS A 95 -11.35 -7.55 9.06
CA LYS A 95 -12.78 -7.90 8.92
C LYS A 95 -13.12 -9.10 9.81
N PRO A 96 -14.36 -9.25 10.28
CA PRO A 96 -14.76 -10.41 11.08
C PRO A 96 -14.51 -11.77 10.39
N SER A 97 -14.52 -11.79 9.06
CA SER A 97 -14.22 -12.96 8.23
C SER A 97 -12.71 -13.18 8.00
N TYR A 98 -11.84 -12.37 8.60
CA TYR A 98 -10.41 -12.50 8.44
C TYR A 98 -9.92 -13.78 9.12
N GLU A 99 -9.20 -14.58 8.36
CA GLU A 99 -8.44 -15.70 8.88
C GLU A 99 -6.95 -15.33 8.93
N PRO A 100 -6.20 -15.76 9.95
CA PRO A 100 -4.76 -15.52 10.06
C PRO A 100 -3.97 -16.40 9.07
N TYR A 101 -4.44 -16.53 7.83
CA TYR A 101 -3.82 -17.31 6.78
C TYR A 101 -2.85 -16.42 5.99
N TYR A 102 -1.59 -16.82 6.01
CA TYR A 102 -0.53 -16.23 5.21
C TYR A 102 0.05 -17.30 4.31
N LEU A 103 0.80 -16.91 3.29
CA LEU A 103 1.48 -17.87 2.45
C LEU A 103 2.30 -18.83 3.31
N PRO A 104 1.97 -20.15 3.35
CA PRO A 104 2.64 -21.07 4.26
C PRO A 104 4.14 -21.16 3.95
N PHE A 105 4.98 -21.24 4.99
CA PHE A 105 6.42 -21.23 4.79
C PHE A 105 6.94 -22.44 3.98
N ASN A 106 6.25 -23.58 4.09
CA ASN A 106 6.54 -24.81 3.35
C ASN A 106 6.07 -24.80 1.89
N SER A 107 5.37 -23.75 1.44
CA SER A 107 4.93 -23.64 0.05
C SER A 107 6.11 -23.45 -0.93
N ILE A 108 5.90 -23.87 -2.19
CA ILE A 108 6.90 -23.79 -3.29
C ILE A 108 6.94 -22.37 -3.88
N HIS A 109 7.21 -21.38 -3.02
CA HIS A 109 7.39 -19.99 -3.41
C HIS A 109 8.84 -19.55 -3.17
N PRO A 110 9.34 -18.57 -3.95
CA PRO A 110 10.67 -18.01 -3.73
C PRO A 110 10.87 -17.50 -2.29
N MET A 111 12.06 -17.73 -1.74
CA MET A 111 12.37 -17.34 -0.36
C MET A 111 12.24 -15.84 -0.09
N HIS A 112 12.50 -15.00 -1.10
CA HIS A 112 12.37 -13.55 -0.94
C HIS A 112 10.91 -13.14 -0.68
N MET A 113 9.92 -13.80 -1.31
CA MET A 113 8.49 -13.53 -1.06
C MET A 113 8.11 -13.94 0.35
N LYS A 114 8.50 -15.15 0.76
CA LYS A 114 8.23 -15.65 2.11
C LYS A 114 8.84 -14.75 3.18
N LYS A 115 10.10 -14.33 3.02
CA LYS A 115 10.76 -13.38 3.93
C LYS A 115 10.11 -11.98 3.91
N ASN A 116 9.54 -11.56 2.79
CA ASN A 116 8.90 -10.24 2.71
C ASN A 116 7.60 -10.16 3.52
N ILE A 117 6.92 -11.29 3.76
CA ILE A 117 5.64 -11.32 4.49
C ILE A 117 5.79 -10.82 5.94
N PRO A 118 6.64 -11.42 6.80
CA PRO A 118 6.86 -10.90 8.15
C PRO A 118 7.32 -9.45 8.16
N PHE A 119 8.19 -9.07 7.22
CA PHE A 119 8.70 -7.70 7.09
C PHE A 119 7.56 -6.70 6.82
N ALA A 120 6.72 -6.97 5.81
CA ALA A 120 5.62 -6.08 5.43
C ALA A 120 4.53 -6.00 6.50
N MET A 121 4.20 -7.12 7.13
CA MET A 121 3.24 -7.18 8.23
C MET A 121 3.68 -6.35 9.44
N PHE A 122 4.96 -6.46 9.80
CA PHE A 122 5.51 -5.69 10.90
C PHE A 122 5.59 -4.19 10.58
N LEU A 123 5.94 -3.85 9.33
CA LEU A 123 5.90 -2.46 8.85
C LEU A 123 4.49 -1.88 8.95
N ARG A 124 3.48 -2.65 8.56
CA ARG A 124 2.07 -2.29 8.67
C ARG A 124 1.69 -2.01 10.12
N ALA A 125 2.04 -2.90 11.04
CA ALA A 125 1.72 -2.74 12.47
C ALA A 125 2.30 -1.43 13.04
N ILE A 126 3.55 -1.10 12.74
CA ILE A 126 4.15 0.16 13.22
C ILE A 126 3.47 1.37 12.60
N ARG A 127 3.16 1.33 11.30
CA ARG A 127 2.52 2.47 10.61
C ARG A 127 1.08 2.68 11.09
N TYR A 128 0.32 1.61 11.32
CA TYR A 128 -1.13 1.70 11.55
C TYR A 128 -1.48 1.87 13.02
N CYS A 129 -0.69 1.35 13.95
CA CYS A 129 -0.96 1.52 15.38
C CYS A 129 -0.44 2.88 15.86
N SER A 130 -1.30 3.76 16.38
CA SER A 130 -0.86 5.06 16.92
C SER A 130 -0.30 4.99 18.32
N THR A 131 -0.57 3.90 19.06
CA THR A 131 -0.10 3.72 20.44
C THR A 131 0.80 2.50 20.54
N PHE A 132 1.77 2.56 21.45
CA PHE A 132 2.67 1.44 21.70
C PHE A 132 1.91 0.18 22.12
N GLN A 133 0.86 0.31 22.94
CA GLN A 133 0.05 -0.83 23.37
C GLN A 133 -0.69 -1.49 22.19
N ALA A 134 -1.28 -0.70 21.29
CA ALA A 134 -1.94 -1.25 20.09
C ALA A 134 -0.93 -1.97 19.19
N TYR A 135 0.28 -1.43 19.06
CA TYR A 135 1.37 -2.07 18.35
C TYR A 135 1.82 -3.39 18.99
N LEU A 136 1.98 -3.45 20.32
CA LEU A 136 2.34 -4.69 21.01
C LEU A 136 1.28 -5.77 20.79
N ASN A 137 0.00 -5.42 20.95
CA ASN A 137 -1.10 -6.35 20.73
C ASN A 137 -1.11 -6.88 19.28
N GLU A 138 -0.91 -6.00 18.30
CA GLU A 138 -0.83 -6.42 16.89
C GLU A 138 0.42 -7.27 16.61
N ARG A 139 1.58 -6.89 17.16
CA ARG A 139 2.84 -7.65 17.00
C ARG A 139 2.67 -9.09 17.49
N GLU A 140 2.04 -9.31 18.63
CA GLU A 140 1.80 -10.66 19.16
C GLU A 140 0.83 -11.44 18.28
N LYS A 141 -0.27 -10.83 17.82
CA LYS A 141 -1.19 -11.45 16.85
C LYS A 141 -0.47 -11.87 15.57
N LEU A 142 0.37 -11.00 15.02
CA LEU A 142 1.13 -11.27 13.80
C LEU A 142 2.15 -12.40 14.02
N ARG A 143 2.86 -12.40 15.16
CA ARG A 143 3.80 -13.48 15.50
C ARG A 143 3.08 -14.82 15.57
N MET A 144 1.94 -14.87 16.27
CA MET A 144 1.13 -16.09 16.37
C MET A 144 0.64 -16.56 15.00
N ALA A 145 0.12 -15.65 14.16
CA ALA A 145 -0.31 -16.00 12.82
C ALA A 145 0.84 -16.54 11.95
N LEU A 146 2.03 -15.94 12.00
CA LEU A 146 3.19 -16.44 11.25
C LEU A 146 3.63 -17.84 11.72
N LEU A 147 3.62 -18.09 13.03
CA LEU A 147 3.94 -19.41 13.60
C LEU A 147 2.92 -20.48 13.16
N LEU A 148 1.63 -20.14 13.14
CA LEU A 148 0.58 -21.03 12.61
C LEU A 148 0.82 -21.37 11.13
N ASN A 149 1.32 -20.42 10.35
CA ASN A 149 1.72 -20.60 8.95
C ASN A 149 3.14 -21.18 8.77
N LYS A 150 3.69 -21.81 9.83
CA LYS A 150 4.95 -22.58 9.83
C LYS A 150 6.21 -21.75 9.59
N TYR A 151 6.17 -20.44 9.82
CA TYR A 151 7.38 -19.62 9.77
C TYR A 151 8.32 -19.95 10.94
N PRO A 152 9.61 -20.25 10.69
CA PRO A 152 10.59 -20.41 11.76
C PRO A 152 10.76 -19.12 12.57
N ASN A 153 10.82 -19.23 13.91
CA ASN A 153 11.04 -18.09 14.82
C ASN A 153 12.20 -17.19 14.38
N LYS A 154 13.35 -17.80 14.05
CA LYS A 154 14.53 -17.07 13.59
C LYS A 154 14.26 -16.18 12.38
N ILE A 155 13.45 -16.65 11.41
CA ILE A 155 13.12 -15.85 10.23
C ILE A 155 12.23 -14.67 10.62
N ILE A 156 11.27 -14.87 11.52
CA ILE A 156 10.40 -13.79 12.01
C ILE A 156 11.26 -12.71 12.68
N ASP A 157 12.13 -13.12 13.61
CA ASP A 157 13.00 -12.21 14.37
C ASP A 157 14.00 -11.49 13.44
N ASP A 158 14.61 -12.21 12.49
CA ASP A 158 15.51 -11.63 11.49
C ASP A 158 14.80 -10.55 10.66
N GLN A 159 13.54 -10.78 10.25
CA GLN A 159 12.78 -9.78 9.47
C GLN A 159 12.36 -8.58 10.31
N PHE A 160 12.02 -8.77 11.59
CA PHE A 160 11.69 -7.66 12.48
C PHE A 160 12.93 -6.79 12.71
N ASN A 161 14.07 -7.41 13.02
CA ASN A 161 15.35 -6.71 13.19
C ASN A 161 15.79 -6.01 11.90
N LYS A 162 15.60 -6.65 10.74
CA LYS A 162 15.87 -6.03 9.43
C LYS A 162 15.02 -4.79 9.18
N LEU A 163 13.77 -4.78 9.64
CA LEU A 163 12.92 -3.61 9.54
C LEU A 163 13.46 -2.48 10.40
N LEU A 164 13.74 -2.76 11.68
CA LEU A 164 14.26 -1.76 12.60
C LEU A 164 15.58 -1.15 12.09
N SER A 165 16.50 -2.00 11.61
CA SER A 165 17.77 -1.52 11.05
C SER A 165 17.58 -0.70 9.76
N LYS A 166 16.67 -1.11 8.87
CA LYS A 166 16.35 -0.35 7.64
C LYS A 166 15.89 1.07 7.94
N TYR A 167 15.16 1.26 9.04
CA TYR A 167 14.65 2.56 9.45
C TYR A 167 15.48 3.22 10.55
N ASN A 168 16.72 2.78 10.78
CA ASN A 168 17.65 3.34 11.76
C ASN A 168 17.06 3.42 13.19
N VAL A 169 16.30 2.40 13.58
CA VAL A 169 15.81 2.24 14.96
C VAL A 169 16.94 1.56 15.76
N ILE A 170 17.63 2.35 16.58
CA ILE A 170 18.87 1.95 17.26
C ILE A 170 18.59 1.17 18.56
N GLU A 171 17.45 1.45 19.18
CA GLU A 171 17.03 0.90 20.47
C GLU A 171 15.72 0.12 20.33
N PRO A 172 15.41 -0.82 21.24
CA PRO A 172 14.12 -1.50 21.26
C PRO A 172 12.97 -0.50 21.38
N LEU A 173 11.88 -0.75 20.65
CA LEU A 173 10.67 0.05 20.74
C LEU A 173 10.09 -0.06 22.16
N SER A 174 9.85 1.09 22.77
CA SER A 174 9.31 1.27 24.11
C SER A 174 8.23 2.33 24.10
N PHE A 175 7.45 2.42 25.18
CA PHE A 175 6.41 3.44 25.32
C PHE A 175 6.94 4.88 25.08
N HIS A 176 8.18 5.17 25.49
CA HIS A 176 8.76 6.51 25.40
C HIS A 176 9.31 6.87 24.01
N ASN A 177 9.79 5.89 23.24
CA ASN A 177 10.43 6.16 21.94
C ASN A 177 9.55 5.80 20.73
N TYR A 178 8.43 5.09 20.95
CA TYR A 178 7.58 4.54 19.89
C TYR A 178 7.07 5.61 18.93
N ASP A 179 6.50 6.71 19.45
CA ASP A 179 5.91 7.76 18.63
C ASP A 179 6.95 8.39 17.69
N ARG A 180 8.17 8.64 18.21
CA ARG A 180 9.27 9.18 17.42
C ARG A 180 9.65 8.25 16.26
N TYR A 181 9.90 6.96 16.54
CA TYR A 181 10.31 6.01 15.50
C TYR A 181 9.18 5.71 14.52
N ARG A 182 7.94 5.66 14.99
CA ARG A 182 6.76 5.53 14.14
C ARG A 182 6.67 6.69 13.15
N GLN A 183 6.80 7.93 13.61
CA GLN A 183 6.76 9.10 12.73
C GLN A 183 7.90 9.07 11.71
N GLN A 184 9.11 8.68 12.12
CA GLN A 184 10.22 8.47 11.20
C GLN A 184 9.91 7.43 10.11
N ILE A 185 9.27 6.31 10.45
CA ILE A 185 8.90 5.23 9.51
C ILE A 185 7.78 5.67 8.55
N ILE A 186 6.84 6.50 9.03
CA ILE A 186 5.75 7.05 8.21
C ILE A 186 6.28 8.09 7.23
N ASN A 187 7.12 9.01 7.72
CA ASN A 187 7.69 10.10 6.92
C ASN A 187 8.85 9.65 6.02
N SER A 188 9.27 8.39 6.13
CA SER A 188 10.31 7.83 5.27
C SER A 188 9.87 7.91 3.80
N PRO A 189 10.70 8.45 2.91
CA PRO A 189 10.33 8.68 1.52
C PRO A 189 9.93 7.36 0.88
N ILE A 190 8.81 7.39 0.14
CA ILE A 190 8.46 6.31 -0.76
C ILE A 190 9.58 6.25 -1.79
N LYS A 191 10.18 5.08 -2.00
CA LYS A 191 11.13 4.89 -3.10
C LYS A 191 10.35 5.13 -4.39
N GLU A 192 10.48 6.33 -4.94
CA GLU A 192 10.00 6.60 -6.29
C GLU A 192 10.77 5.69 -7.24
N LYS A 193 10.03 5.01 -8.12
CA LYS A 193 10.66 4.27 -9.20
C LYS A 193 11.35 5.33 -10.07
N LEU A 194 12.69 5.29 -10.15
CA LEU A 194 13.46 6.21 -10.99
C LEU A 194 12.78 6.28 -12.37
N SER A 195 12.50 7.49 -12.84
CA SER A 195 11.97 7.69 -14.18
C SER A 195 12.97 7.11 -15.17
N VAL A 196 12.49 6.23 -16.04
CA VAL A 196 13.31 5.67 -17.11
C VAL A 196 13.52 6.78 -18.14
N ASN A 197 14.77 7.18 -18.40
CA ASN A 197 15.06 8.08 -19.50
C ASN A 197 14.97 7.30 -20.81
N TYR A 198 13.83 7.41 -21.49
CA TYR A 198 13.58 6.71 -22.75
C TYR A 198 14.45 7.19 -23.93
N GLU A 199 15.14 8.33 -23.81
CA GLU A 199 16.10 8.78 -24.83
C GLU A 199 17.40 7.97 -24.76
N LYS A 200 17.76 7.46 -23.57
CA LYS A 200 19.01 6.73 -23.30
C LYS A 200 18.79 5.30 -22.85
N THR A 201 17.55 4.82 -22.81
CA THR A 201 17.25 3.48 -22.29
C THR A 201 16.24 2.77 -23.18
N MET A 202 16.65 1.62 -23.70
CA MET A 202 15.78 0.73 -24.45
C MET A 202 15.29 -0.40 -23.55
N LEU A 203 13.98 -0.44 -23.28
CA LEU A 203 13.38 -1.56 -22.55
C LEU A 203 13.25 -2.78 -23.46
N ILE A 204 13.93 -3.86 -23.11
CA ILE A 204 13.89 -5.12 -23.85
C ILE A 204 13.02 -6.08 -23.05
N HIS A 205 11.82 -6.29 -23.58
CA HIS A 205 10.84 -7.17 -22.99
C HIS A 205 11.05 -8.61 -23.45
N PHE A 206 11.26 -9.52 -22.50
CA PHE A 206 11.36 -10.94 -22.78
C PHE A 206 10.56 -11.77 -21.77
N THR A 207 10.20 -12.99 -22.18
CA THR A 207 9.55 -13.97 -21.31
C THR A 207 10.64 -14.76 -20.60
N TYR A 208 10.69 -14.68 -19.26
CA TYR A 208 11.69 -15.42 -18.49
C TYR A 208 11.34 -16.91 -18.42
N CYS A 209 12.28 -17.78 -18.78
CA CYS A 209 12.23 -19.22 -18.55
C CYS A 209 13.37 -19.65 -17.63
N SER A 210 13.19 -20.73 -16.85
CA SER A 210 14.20 -21.22 -15.89
C SER A 210 15.55 -21.55 -16.52
N SER A 211 15.57 -21.97 -17.79
CA SER A 211 16.78 -22.18 -18.59
C SER A 211 17.54 -20.90 -18.95
N MET A 212 16.92 -19.73 -18.83
CA MET A 212 17.46 -18.41 -19.20
C MET A 212 18.10 -17.66 -18.02
N LYS A 213 18.45 -18.34 -16.94
CA LYS A 213 19.06 -17.71 -15.74
C LYS A 213 20.32 -16.87 -16.06
N THR A 214 21.09 -17.26 -17.08
CA THR A 214 22.30 -16.54 -17.53
C THR A 214 22.05 -15.59 -18.69
N PHE A 215 20.82 -15.53 -19.22
CA PHE A 215 20.47 -14.69 -20.36
C PHE A 215 20.79 -13.22 -20.13
N PRO A 216 20.48 -12.60 -18.97
CA PRO A 216 20.79 -11.18 -18.79
C PRO A 216 22.26 -10.84 -18.96
N VAL A 217 23.13 -11.65 -18.35
CA VAL A 217 24.58 -11.48 -18.46
C VAL A 217 25.03 -11.67 -19.91
N LYS A 218 24.62 -12.76 -20.55
CA LYS A 218 24.98 -13.04 -21.95
C LYS A 218 24.50 -11.96 -22.91
N PHE A 219 23.30 -11.44 -22.68
CA PHE A 219 22.71 -10.37 -23.49
C PHE A 219 23.55 -9.09 -23.38
N HIS A 220 23.92 -8.67 -22.16
CA HIS A 220 24.77 -7.48 -21.99
C HIS A 220 26.15 -7.67 -22.63
N THR A 221 26.78 -8.84 -22.46
CA THR A 221 28.05 -9.16 -23.13
C THR A 221 27.94 -9.11 -24.66
N LEU A 222 26.86 -9.64 -25.23
CA LEU A 222 26.61 -9.57 -26.67
C LEU A 222 26.32 -8.13 -27.12
N SER A 223 25.54 -7.38 -26.33
CA SER A 223 25.20 -6.00 -26.64
C SER A 223 26.44 -5.12 -26.69
N GLU A 224 27.32 -5.24 -25.71
CA GLU A 224 28.60 -4.54 -25.67
C GLU A 224 29.51 -4.95 -26.84
N LYS A 225 29.60 -6.26 -27.11
CA LYS A 225 30.42 -6.79 -28.21
C LYS A 225 30.01 -6.26 -29.59
N TYR A 226 28.71 -6.18 -29.87
CA TYR A 226 28.22 -5.83 -31.22
C TYR A 226 27.82 -4.36 -31.37
N PHE A 227 27.42 -3.69 -30.28
CA PHE A 227 26.93 -2.32 -30.32
C PHE A 227 27.80 -1.34 -29.52
N GLY A 228 28.88 -1.79 -28.87
CA GLY A 228 29.77 -0.93 -28.08
C GLY A 228 30.48 0.17 -28.88
N GLU A 229 30.69 -0.03 -30.19
CA GLU A 229 31.27 0.98 -31.09
C GLU A 229 30.21 1.64 -31.99
N SER A 230 28.93 1.31 -31.81
CA SER A 230 27.81 1.86 -32.58
C SER A 230 27.35 3.20 -32.01
N PRO A 231 26.73 4.09 -32.83
CA PRO A 231 25.99 5.25 -32.33
C PRO A 231 24.91 4.91 -31.29
N ILE A 232 24.47 3.64 -31.23
CA ILE A 232 23.48 3.13 -30.27
C ILE A 232 24.12 2.80 -28.90
N ASN A 233 25.46 2.87 -28.74
CA ASN A 233 26.13 2.59 -27.47
C ASN A 233 25.66 3.50 -26.31
N GLU A 234 25.18 4.70 -26.62
CA GLU A 234 24.61 5.61 -25.63
C GLU A 234 23.25 5.14 -25.07
N VAL A 235 22.61 4.16 -25.74
CA VAL A 235 21.33 3.57 -25.34
C VAL A 235 21.61 2.31 -24.51
N VAL A 236 21.32 2.39 -23.21
CA VAL A 236 21.47 1.25 -22.31
C VAL A 236 20.26 0.32 -22.46
N PRO A 237 20.45 -0.94 -22.89
CA PRO A 237 19.36 -1.88 -22.91
C PRO A 237 19.04 -2.33 -21.48
N VAL A 238 17.79 -2.18 -21.06
CA VAL A 238 17.31 -2.67 -19.76
C VAL A 238 16.36 -3.82 -20.00
N LEU A 239 16.79 -5.01 -19.57
CA LEU A 239 15.99 -6.22 -19.65
C LEU A 239 14.87 -6.17 -18.61
N ASP A 240 13.62 -6.18 -19.08
CA ASP A 240 12.44 -6.19 -18.22
C ASP A 240 11.58 -7.41 -18.53
N THR A 241 11.09 -8.07 -17.48
CA THR A 241 10.24 -9.25 -17.63
C THR A 241 8.86 -8.80 -18.10
N ARG A 242 8.35 -9.39 -19.18
CA ARG A 242 7.01 -9.04 -19.71
C ARG A 242 5.95 -9.20 -18.62
N ASN A 243 5.24 -8.10 -18.33
CA ASN A 243 3.83 -8.18 -17.96
C ASN A 243 3.04 -8.14 -19.27
N VAL A 244 2.43 -9.26 -19.65
CA VAL A 244 1.85 -9.51 -20.99
C VAL A 244 0.81 -8.43 -21.36
N ASP A 245 0.13 -7.87 -20.36
CA ASP A 245 -0.95 -6.89 -20.53
C ASP A 245 -0.48 -5.51 -21.06
N ASN A 246 0.80 -5.15 -20.87
CA ASN A 246 1.31 -3.84 -21.28
C ASN A 246 1.58 -3.74 -22.79
N LEU A 247 1.87 -4.85 -23.46
CA LEU A 247 2.17 -4.86 -24.90
C LEU A 247 0.90 -4.67 -25.73
N GLN A 248 -0.21 -5.27 -25.29
CA GLN A 248 -1.51 -5.17 -25.95
C GLN A 248 -2.04 -3.73 -25.95
N ARG A 249 -1.75 -2.94 -24.91
CA ARG A 249 -2.12 -1.51 -24.87
C ARG A 249 -1.27 -0.63 -25.78
N ARG A 250 -0.03 -1.02 -26.07
CA ARG A 250 0.88 -0.26 -26.94
C ARG A 250 0.70 -0.57 -28.42
N LEU A 251 0.23 -1.77 -28.76
CA LEU A 251 -0.01 -2.20 -30.15
C LEU A 251 -1.40 -1.84 -30.70
N VAL A 252 -2.29 -1.26 -29.88
CA VAL A 252 -3.65 -0.86 -30.29
C VAL A 252 -3.72 0.62 -30.71
N TYR A 253 -2.60 1.35 -30.67
CA TYR A 253 -2.50 2.74 -31.14
C TYR A 253 -1.51 2.93 -32.30
N THR A 254 -1.48 1.98 -33.21
CA THR A 254 -0.92 2.08 -34.57
C THR A 254 -1.85 1.35 -35.52
#